data_AF-A0A7V5G5Z5-F1
#
_entry.id   AF-A0A7V5G5Z5-F1
#
_cell.length_a   1.000
_cell.length_b   1.000
_cell.length_c   1.000
_cell.angle_alpha   90.00
_cell.angle_beta   90.00
_cell.angle_gamma   90.00
#
_symmetry.space_group_name_H-M   'P 1'
#
loop_
_entity.id
_entity.type
_entity.pdbx_description
1 polymer ?
#
loop_
_entity_poly.entity_id
_entity_poly.type
_entity_poly.pdbx_seq_one_letter_code
_entity_poly.pdbx_strand_id
1 'polypeptide(L)'
;MKQYELQAIVQRFSDFKYISRARRVEDNTIEITFDRDSSYFFNMTRGSSFVYKSDSIRPLQGYKAPFDTLLHSLVSASSILKIEVPKADRIIRFELSPKS
;
A
#
# COMPACT_ATOMS: atom_id res chain seq x y z
N MET A 1 -5.26 -8.21 12.27
CA MET A 1 -3.95 -8.79 11.92
C MET A 1 -3.04 -8.87 13.14
N LYS A 2 -2.34 -9.98 13.33
CA LYS A 2 -1.38 -10.22 14.42
C LYS A 2 0.02 -9.69 14.04
N GLN A 3 0.88 -9.42 15.03
CA GLN A 3 2.21 -8.84 14.82
C GLN A 3 3.08 -9.67 13.86
N TYR A 4 3.07 -11.00 14.00
CA TYR A 4 3.89 -11.88 13.16
C TYR A 4 3.43 -11.90 11.70
N GLU A 5 2.13 -11.74 11.44
CA GLU A 5 1.58 -11.67 10.07
C GLU A 5 2.10 -10.40 9.39
N LEU A 6 2.16 -9.29 10.13
CA LEU A 6 2.67 -8.02 9.66
C LEU A 6 4.17 -8.11 9.32
N GLN A 7 4.96 -8.80 10.16
CA GLN A 7 6.38 -9.03 9.91
C GLN A 7 6.60 -9.87 8.65
N ALA A 8 5.81 -10.93 8.45
CA ALA A 8 5.89 -11.75 7.24
C ALA A 8 5.53 -10.94 5.98
N ILE A 9 4.51 -10.07 6.07
CA ILE A 9 4.14 -9.16 4.97
C ILE A 9 5.29 -8.19 4.64
N VAL A 10 5.89 -7.56 5.65
CA VAL A 10 7.01 -6.63 5.43
C VAL A 10 8.23 -7.34 4.84
N GLN A 11 8.53 -8.56 5.29
CA GLN A 11 9.57 -9.38 4.69
C GLN A 11 9.27 -9.70 3.22
N ARG A 12 8.00 -9.97 2.87
CA ARG A 12 7.63 -10.13 1.46
C ARG A 12 7.79 -8.84 0.67
N PHE A 13 7.47 -7.70 1.27
CA PHE A 13 7.52 -6.42 0.58
C PHE A 13 8.93 -5.88 0.38
N SER A 14 9.91 -6.29 1.19
CA SER A 14 11.32 -5.86 1.04
C SER A 14 11.98 -6.26 -0.28
N ASP A 15 11.41 -7.25 -0.98
CA ASP A 15 11.87 -7.68 -2.30
C ASP A 15 11.53 -6.65 -3.39
N PHE A 16 10.47 -5.86 -3.19
CA PHE A 16 10.03 -4.87 -4.16
C PHE A 16 10.89 -3.61 -4.09
N LYS A 17 11.09 -2.98 -5.23
CA LYS A 17 11.90 -1.76 -5.34
C LYS A 17 11.09 -0.53 -5.72
N TYR A 18 9.92 -0.72 -6.32
CA TYR A 18 9.18 0.37 -6.91
C TYR A 18 7.67 0.22 -6.75
N ILE A 19 7.01 1.30 -6.35
CA ILE A 19 5.56 1.41 -6.40
C ILE A 19 5.17 1.96 -7.76
N SER A 20 4.55 1.11 -8.58
CA SER A 20 4.07 1.51 -9.90
C SER A 20 2.80 2.34 -9.83
N ARG A 21 1.90 2.01 -8.89
CA ARG A 21 0.62 2.69 -8.73
C ARG A 21 0.11 2.55 -7.30
N ALA A 22 -0.50 3.61 -6.79
CA ALA A 22 -1.27 3.59 -5.56
C ALA A 22 -2.61 4.31 -5.78
N ARG A 23 -3.72 3.72 -5.36
CA ARG A 23 -5.06 4.31 -5.49
C ARG A 23 -6.04 3.74 -4.48
N ARG A 24 -7.06 4.51 -4.15
CA ARG A 24 -8.23 4.01 -3.43
C ARG A 24 -9.14 3.21 -4.39
N VAL A 25 -9.60 2.05 -3.93
CA VAL A 25 -10.51 1.17 -4.69
C VAL A 25 -11.87 1.00 -4.01
N GLU A 26 -11.92 1.22 -2.69
CA GLU A 26 -13.12 1.27 -1.86
C GLU A 26 -12.90 2.28 -0.74
N ASP A 27 -13.93 2.61 0.05
CA ASP A 27 -13.85 3.68 1.07
C ASP A 27 -12.68 3.53 2.05
N ASN A 28 -12.37 2.29 2.46
CA ASN A 28 -11.28 1.98 3.39
C ASN A 28 -10.20 1.08 2.78
N THR A 29 -10.21 0.88 1.46
CA THR A 29 -9.29 -0.05 0.77
C THR A 29 -8.42 0.69 -0.23
N ILE A 30 -7.10 0.57 -0.06
CA ILE A 30 -6.10 1.11 -0.98
C ILE A 30 -5.42 -0.06 -1.71
N GLU A 31 -5.30 0.05 -3.03
CA GLU A 31 -4.46 -0.81 -3.85
C GLU A 31 -3.09 -0.17 -4.02
N ILE A 32 -2.03 -0.95 -3.77
CA ILE A 32 -0.65 -0.62 -4.15
C ILE A 32 -0.14 -1.71 -5.08
N THR A 33 0.29 -1.31 -6.28
CA THR A 33 0.90 -2.17 -7.27
C THR A 33 2.41 -1.99 -7.24
N PHE A 34 3.13 -3.04 -6.84
CA PHE A 34 4.60 -3.10 -6.80
C PHE A 34 5.15 -3.70 -8.10
N ASP A 35 6.30 -3.17 -8.57
CA ASP A 35 7.06 -3.68 -9.72
C ASP A 35 6.19 -4.07 -10.95
N ARG A 36 5.16 -3.25 -11.21
CA ARG A 36 4.12 -3.34 -12.25
C ARG A 36 3.01 -4.38 -12.07
N ASP A 37 3.33 -5.57 -11.57
CA ASP A 37 2.40 -6.70 -11.69
C ASP A 37 1.91 -7.25 -10.34
N SER A 38 2.49 -6.78 -9.23
CA SER A 38 2.17 -7.30 -7.89
C SER A 38 1.23 -6.35 -7.14
N SER A 39 -0.08 -6.58 -7.25
CA SER A 39 -1.09 -5.75 -6.57
C SER A 39 -1.46 -6.31 -5.20
N TYR A 40 -1.34 -5.46 -4.19
CA TYR A 40 -1.79 -5.73 -2.83
C TYR A 40 -2.80 -4.69 -2.39
N PHE A 41 -3.74 -5.14 -1.59
CA PHE A 41 -4.86 -4.34 -1.13
C PHE A 41 -4.80 -4.24 0.39
N PHE A 42 -4.89 -3.01 0.89
CA PHE A 42 -4.80 -2.66 2.29
C PHE A 42 -6.19 -2.20 2.73
N ASN A 43 -6.93 -3.09 3.38
CA ASN A 43 -8.20 -2.75 3.99
C ASN A 43 -7.94 -2.24 5.41
N MET A 44 -8.30 -0.99 5.66
CA MET A 44 -8.04 -0.28 6.91
C MET A 44 -9.31 -0.12 7.77
N THR A 45 -10.30 -1.01 7.59
CA THR A 45 -11.55 -0.97 8.36
C THR A 45 -11.23 -1.13 9.86
N ARG A 46 -11.78 -0.23 10.67
CA ARG A 46 -11.55 -0.20 12.13
C ARG A 46 -11.97 -1.51 12.76
N GLY A 47 -11.05 -2.15 13.50
CA GLY A 47 -11.29 -3.42 14.19
C GLY A 47 -11.13 -4.67 13.30
N SER A 48 -11.03 -4.52 11.98
CA SER A 48 -10.95 -5.64 11.03
C SER A 48 -10.03 -5.32 9.85
N SER A 49 -8.86 -4.74 10.11
CA SER A 49 -7.88 -4.44 9.05
C SER A 49 -7.09 -5.67 8.62
N PHE A 50 -6.83 -5.76 7.31
CA PHE A 50 -6.07 -6.84 6.70
C PHE A 50 -5.41 -6.41 5.37
N VAL A 51 -4.50 -7.25 4.88
CA VAL A 51 -3.80 -7.08 3.61
C VAL A 51 -3.97 -8.35 2.80
N TYR A 52 -4.25 -8.23 1.51
CA TYR A 52 -4.38 -9.37 0.61
C TYR A 52 -3.79 -9.08 -0.77
N LYS A 53 -3.42 -10.14 -1.48
CA LYS A 53 -3.00 -10.08 -2.88
C LYS A 53 -4.18 -10.46 -3.77
N SER A 54 -4.39 -9.70 -4.84
CA SER A 54 -5.40 -9.98 -5.86
C SER A 54 -4.97 -9.33 -7.16
N ASP A 55 -5.61 -9.71 -8.26
CA ASP A 55 -5.47 -8.97 -9.52
C ASP A 55 -5.96 -7.53 -9.35
N SER A 56 -5.34 -6.61 -10.08
CA SER A 56 -5.69 -5.19 -10.08
C SER A 56 -7.12 -4.99 -10.58
N ILE A 57 -8.00 -4.42 -9.75
CA ILE A 57 -9.39 -4.14 -10.12
C ILE A 57 -9.52 -2.66 -10.49
N ARG A 58 -10.25 -2.33 -11.56
CA ARG A 58 -10.59 -0.93 -11.86
C ARG A 58 -11.68 -0.47 -10.87
N PRO A 59 -11.49 0.64 -10.13
CA PRO A 59 -12.53 1.17 -9.24
C PRO A 59 -13.82 1.43 -10.02
N LEU A 60 -14.97 1.02 -9.47
CA LEU A 60 -16.29 1.29 -10.03
C LEU A 60 -16.65 2.78 -9.96
N GLN A 61 -16.17 3.46 -8.92
CA GLN A 61 -16.36 4.89 -8.71
C GLN A 61 -15.05 5.66 -8.89
N GLY A 62 -15.14 6.86 -9.48
CA GLY A 62 -14.02 7.77 -9.58
C GLY A 62 -13.75 8.47 -8.25
N TYR A 63 -12.75 7.98 -7.51
CA TYR A 63 -12.24 8.65 -6.32
C TYR A 63 -11.37 9.86 -6.71
N LYS A 64 -11.78 11.07 -6.29
CA LYS A 64 -11.13 12.36 -6.62
C LYS A 64 -11.01 13.30 -5.41
N ALA A 65 -11.06 12.76 -4.20
CA ALA A 65 -10.85 13.56 -2.99
C ALA A 65 -9.40 14.05 -2.94
N PRO A 66 -9.10 15.12 -2.16
CA PRO A 66 -7.72 15.59 -1.98
C PRO A 66 -6.75 14.50 -1.56
N PHE A 67 -7.21 13.55 -0.74
CA PHE A 67 -6.47 12.36 -0.36
C PHE A 67 -6.05 11.51 -1.56
N ASP A 68 -6.96 11.28 -2.52
CA ASP A 68 -6.67 10.46 -3.70
C ASP A 68 -5.63 11.13 -4.60
N THR A 69 -5.71 12.46 -4.73
CA THR A 69 -4.73 13.26 -5.48
C THR A 69 -3.34 13.15 -4.85
N LEU A 70 -3.22 13.28 -3.53
CA LEU A 70 -1.96 13.16 -2.80
C LEU A 70 -1.42 11.73 -2.82
N LEU A 71 -2.27 10.73 -2.65
CA LEU A 71 -1.90 9.32 -2.75
C LEU A 71 -1.31 9.04 -4.14
N HIS A 72 -1.93 9.56 -5.20
CA HIS A 72 -1.40 9.43 -6.53
C HIS A 72 -0.06 10.15 -6.68
N SER A 73 0.02 11.44 -6.34
CA SER A 73 1.21 12.27 -6.60
C SER A 73 2.43 11.92 -5.76
N LEU A 74 2.23 11.46 -4.51
CA LEU A 74 3.33 11.20 -3.57
C LEU A 74 3.75 9.72 -3.54
N VAL A 75 2.84 8.80 -3.86
CA VAL A 75 3.09 7.35 -3.69
C VAL A 75 3.19 6.62 -5.02
N SER A 76 2.40 7.00 -6.03
CA SER A 76 2.54 6.37 -7.35
C SER A 76 3.86 6.74 -7.99
N ALA A 77 4.42 5.81 -8.75
CA ALA A 77 5.70 5.97 -9.42
C ALA A 77 6.88 6.32 -8.49
N SER A 78 6.86 5.82 -7.24
CA SER A 78 7.90 6.10 -6.25
C SER A 78 8.85 4.92 -6.04
N SER A 79 10.12 5.22 -5.78
CA SER A 79 11.09 4.20 -5.37
C SER A 79 10.97 3.92 -3.87
N ILE A 80 11.07 2.65 -3.49
CA ILE A 80 10.98 2.24 -2.09
C ILE A 80 12.39 2.29 -1.49
N LEU A 81 12.57 3.16 -0.51
CA LEU A 81 13.84 3.27 0.23
C LEU A 81 13.87 2.27 1.38
N LYS A 82 12.75 2.14 2.10
CA LYS A 82 12.64 1.26 3.27
C LYS A 82 11.20 0.86 3.54
N ILE A 83 11.00 -0.37 4.01
CA ILE A 83 9.75 -0.84 4.58
C ILE A 83 10.06 -1.47 5.93
N GLU A 84 9.37 -1.05 6.98
CA GLU A 84 9.60 -1.56 8.32
C GLU A 84 8.32 -1.64 9.16
N VAL A 85 8.37 -2.46 10.21
CA VAL A 85 7.43 -2.42 11.32
C VAL A 85 8.15 -1.77 12.50
N PRO A 86 7.88 -0.50 12.84
CA PRO A 86 8.46 0.15 14.01
C PRO A 86 8.15 -0.66 15.29
N LYS A 87 9.09 -0.69 16.23
CA LYS A 87 8.94 -1.48 17.47
C LYS A 87 7.69 -1.01 18.25
N ALA A 88 6.96 -1.98 18.79
CA ALA A 88 5.80 -1.83 19.68
C ALA A 88 4.45 -1.39 19.05
N ASP A 89 4.30 -1.39 17.73
CA ASP A 89 2.99 -1.14 17.09
C ASP A 89 2.70 -2.04 15.88
N ARG A 90 1.43 -2.13 15.49
CA ARG A 90 0.93 -2.82 14.29
C ARG A 90 0.88 -1.86 13.10
N ILE A 91 2.00 -1.19 12.83
CA ILE A 91 2.13 -0.20 11.77
C ILE A 91 3.15 -0.70 10.76
N ILE A 92 2.82 -0.62 9.47
CA ILE A 92 3.80 -0.73 8.39
C ILE A 92 4.16 0.69 7.96
N ARG A 93 5.45 0.99 7.93
CA ARG A 93 5.97 2.26 7.44
C ARG A 93 6.66 2.03 6.10
N PHE A 94 6.29 2.84 5.11
CA PHE A 94 6.98 2.95 3.83
C PHE A 94 7.74 4.28 3.79
N GLU A 95 9.03 4.20 3.51
CA GLU A 95 9.87 5.35 3.18
C GLU A 95 10.09 5.35 1.68
N LEU A 96 9.68 6.42 1.01
CA LEU A 96 9.60 6.51 -0.44
C LEU A 96 10.39 7.70 -0.95
N SER A 97 10.99 7.55 -2.13
CA SER A 97 11.46 8.66 -2.95
C SER A 97 10.47 8.85 -4.10
N PRO A 98 9.60 9.87 -4.06
CA PRO A 98 8.70 10.19 -5.15
C PRO A 98 9.48 10.49 -6.43
N LYS A 99 8.85 10.26 -7.58
CA LYS A 99 9.40 10.73 -8.85
C LYS A 99 9.45 12.26 -8.83
N SER A 100 10.62 12.82 -9.11
CA SER A 100 10.81 14.27 -9.29
C SER A 100 9.96 14.83 -10.43
#